data_AF-A0A0Q8NGH2-F1
#
_entry.id   AF-A0A0Q8NGH2-F1
#
_cell.length_a   1.000
_cell.length_b   1.000
_cell.length_c   1.000
_cell.angle_alpha   90.00
_cell.angle_beta   90.00
_cell.angle_gamma   90.00
#
_symmetry.space_group_name_H-M   'P 1'
#
loop_
_entity.id
_entity.type
_entity.pdbx_description
1 polymer ?
#
loop_
_entity_poly.entity_id
_entity_poly.type
_entity_poly.pdbx_seq_one_letter_code
_entity_poly.pdbx_strand_id
1 'polypeptide(L)'
;MSLEVACEGVLLTSLQNVFSTGVGVAFAYPILSQIIDIKNEKILAECARVLKFTERIHGKAGLSDLGNEKLQFQFELNRIGIMNGRLTFASAIIGFVAFLLLVISSIVPTICIARSTSVWSCLIFTSPFLLGIVQLIRWYDGYARLSSAISYYRENFKAKARH
;
A
#
# COMPACT_ATOMS: atom_id res chain seq x y z
N MET A 1 33.64 -25.49 -34.45
CA MET A 1 32.29 -26.03 -34.20
C MET A 1 31.94 -25.63 -32.78
N SER A 2 31.23 -24.50 -32.63
CA SER A 2 30.85 -23.95 -31.34
C SER A 2 29.87 -24.90 -30.68
N LEU A 3 30.19 -25.32 -29.45
CA LEU A 3 29.30 -26.10 -28.61
C LEU A 3 28.09 -25.20 -28.27
N GLU A 4 27.01 -25.31 -29.04
CA GLU A 4 25.73 -24.73 -28.66
C GLU A 4 25.23 -25.48 -27.43
N VAL A 5 25.57 -24.97 -26.25
CA VAL A 5 24.95 -25.40 -25.00
C VAL A 5 23.49 -24.97 -25.10
N ALA A 6 22.63 -25.90 -25.50
CA ALA A 6 21.19 -25.72 -25.51
C ALA A 6 20.74 -25.34 -24.09
N CYS A 7 20.30 -24.10 -23.92
CA CYS A 7 19.75 -23.63 -22.65
C CYS A 7 18.41 -24.33 -22.41
N GLU A 8 18.35 -25.27 -21.46
CA GLU A 8 17.08 -25.86 -20.98
C GLU A 8 16.27 -24.91 -20.09
N GLY A 9 16.78 -23.70 -19.85
CA GLY A 9 16.22 -22.68 -18.96
C GLY A 9 15.54 -21.51 -19.69
N VAL A 10 15.42 -20.40 -18.97
CA VAL A 10 14.93 -19.12 -19.49
C VAL A 10 16.12 -18.17 -19.61
N LEU A 11 16.27 -17.54 -20.77
CA LEU A 11 17.28 -16.50 -20.96
C LEU A 11 16.98 -15.32 -20.04
N LEU A 12 18.01 -14.76 -19.41
CA LEU A 12 17.89 -13.62 -18.53
C LEU A 12 17.24 -12.40 -19.23
N THR A 13 17.46 -12.24 -20.54
CA THR A 13 16.81 -11.22 -21.37
C THR A 13 15.29 -11.38 -21.45
N SER A 14 14.78 -12.62 -21.48
CA SER A 14 13.34 -12.89 -21.47
C SER A 14 12.67 -12.50 -20.14
N LEU A 15 13.44 -12.33 -19.07
CA LEU A 15 12.96 -11.91 -17.75
C LEU A 15 13.04 -10.39 -17.52
N GLN A 16 13.53 -9.60 -18.50
CA GLN A 16 13.64 -8.15 -18.37
C GLN A 16 12.30 -7.47 -18.02
N ASN A 17 11.18 -7.94 -18.57
CA ASN A 17 9.86 -7.41 -18.23
C ASN A 17 9.50 -7.63 -16.76
N VAL A 18 9.88 -8.78 -16.19
CA VAL A 18 9.64 -9.11 -14.77
C VAL A 18 10.46 -8.20 -13.88
N PHE A 19 11.75 -8.03 -14.20
CA PHE A 19 12.62 -7.15 -13.42
C PHE A 19 12.19 -5.68 -13.53
N SER A 20 11.83 -5.20 -14.73
CA SER A 20 11.28 -3.85 -14.94
C SER A 20 10.01 -3.62 -14.11
N THR A 21 9.14 -4.64 -14.03
CA THR A 21 7.96 -4.59 -13.16
C THR A 21 8.37 -4.52 -11.69
N GLY A 22 9.35 -5.31 -11.25
CA GLY A 22 9.89 -5.26 -9.89
C GLY A 22 10.44 -3.88 -9.51
N VAL A 23 11.16 -3.22 -10.41
CA VAL A 23 11.63 -1.83 -10.24
C VAL A 23 10.44 -0.87 -10.14
N GLY A 24 9.45 -1.00 -11.03
CA GLY A 24 8.24 -0.17 -10.99
C GLY A 24 7.47 -0.28 -9.67
N VAL A 25 7.30 -1.50 -9.15
CA VAL A 25 6.64 -1.77 -7.86
C VAL A 25 7.40 -1.11 -6.71
N ALA A 26 8.73 -1.16 -6.74
CA ALA A 26 9.59 -0.55 -5.72
C ALA A 26 9.41 0.98 -5.62
N PHE A 27 9.14 1.65 -6.73
CA PHE A 27 8.84 3.09 -6.75
C PHE A 27 7.36 3.40 -6.44
N ALA A 28 6.43 2.58 -6.90
CA ALA A 28 5.01 2.82 -6.75
C ALA A 28 4.55 2.75 -5.28
N TYR A 29 5.08 1.82 -4.50
CA TYR A 29 4.63 1.57 -3.14
C TYR A 29 4.90 2.75 -2.16
N PRO A 30 6.11 3.35 -2.12
CA PRO A 30 6.36 4.57 -1.33
C PRO A 30 5.41 5.72 -1.67
N ILE A 31 5.09 5.92 -2.95
CA ILE A 31 4.17 6.97 -3.40
C ILE A 31 2.77 6.69 -2.87
N LEU A 32 2.30 5.44 -3.01
CA LEU A 32 0.99 5.02 -2.51
C LEU A 32 0.87 5.20 -0.99
N SER A 33 1.92 4.84 -0.25
CA SER A 33 2.03 5.08 1.20
C SER A 33 1.83 6.56 1.54
N GLN A 34 2.55 7.46 0.88
CA GLN A 34 2.43 8.90 1.15
C GLN A 34 1.02 9.42 0.88
N ILE A 35 0.37 8.95 -0.20
CA ILE A 35 -1.02 9.32 -0.51
C ILE A 35 -1.97 8.87 0.61
N ILE A 36 -1.79 7.64 1.09
CA ILE A 36 -2.56 7.08 2.21
C ILE A 36 -2.38 7.96 3.47
N ASP A 37 -1.15 8.32 3.81
CA ASP A 37 -0.85 9.15 4.99
C ASP A 37 -1.51 10.53 4.89
N ILE A 38 -1.42 11.19 3.73
CA ILE A 38 -2.09 12.48 3.49
C ILE A 38 -3.62 12.36 3.63
N LYS A 39 -4.21 11.26 3.13
CA LYS A 39 -5.65 11.01 3.25
C LYS A 39 -6.06 10.75 4.71
N ASN A 40 -5.24 10.02 5.46
CA ASN A 40 -5.45 9.75 6.88
C ASN A 40 -5.43 11.02 7.72
N GLU A 41 -4.45 11.90 7.49
CA GLU A 41 -4.36 13.17 8.19
C GLU A 41 -5.60 14.03 7.94
N LYS A 42 -6.04 14.12 6.67
CA LYS A 42 -7.23 14.88 6.30
C LYS A 42 -8.50 14.39 6.99
N ILE A 43 -8.75 13.07 6.99
CA ILE A 43 -9.97 12.53 7.60
C ILE A 43 -9.94 12.62 9.13
N LEU A 44 -8.78 12.42 9.76
CA LEU A 44 -8.63 12.60 11.21
C LEU A 44 -8.82 14.06 11.63
N ALA A 45 -8.31 15.01 10.85
CA ALA A 45 -8.52 16.44 11.08
C ALA A 45 -9.98 16.86 10.86
N GLU A 46 -10.69 16.24 9.92
CA GLU A 46 -12.13 16.45 9.74
C GLU A 46 -12.94 15.86 10.90
N CYS A 47 -12.62 14.64 11.34
CA CYS A 47 -13.22 14.01 12.52
C CYS A 47 -13.05 14.89 13.77
N ALA A 48 -11.84 15.42 14.00
CA ALA A 48 -11.56 16.31 15.13
C ALA A 48 -12.36 17.62 15.06
N ARG A 49 -12.59 18.17 13.85
CA ARG A 49 -13.44 19.36 13.66
C ARG A 49 -14.90 19.06 13.98
N VAL A 50 -15.42 17.92 13.53
CA VAL A 50 -16.81 17.50 13.83
C VAL A 50 -16.97 17.24 15.33
N LEU A 51 -16.06 16.53 15.98
CA LEU A 51 -16.09 16.29 17.43
C LEU A 51 -16.14 17.60 18.23
N LYS A 52 -15.27 18.58 17.92
CA LYS A 52 -15.28 19.90 18.57
C LYS A 52 -16.59 20.66 18.35
N PHE A 53 -17.20 20.52 17.18
CA PHE A 53 -18.50 21.12 16.89
C PHE A 53 -19.62 20.44 17.69
N THR A 54 -19.61 19.10 17.76
CA THR A 54 -20.55 18.32 18.56
C THR A 54 -20.46 18.65 20.03
N GLU A 55 -19.25 18.79 20.60
CA GLU A 55 -19.03 19.16 22.00
C GLU A 55 -19.71 20.48 22.37
N ARG A 56 -19.76 21.43 21.44
CA ARG A 56 -20.36 22.75 21.65
C ARG A 56 -21.89 22.74 21.61
N ILE A 57 -22.51 21.77 20.92
CA ILE A 57 -23.95 21.78 20.65
C ILE A 57 -24.69 20.65 21.39
N HIS A 58 -24.07 19.49 21.59
CA HIS A 58 -24.73 18.28 22.08
C HIS A 58 -23.94 17.56 23.17
N GLY A 59 -24.67 16.97 24.13
CA GLY A 59 -24.12 16.23 25.26
C GLY A 59 -23.33 14.96 24.90
N LYS A 60 -22.70 14.38 25.94
CA LYS A 60 -21.60 13.40 25.92
C LYS A 60 -21.78 12.12 25.08
N ALA A 61 -23.01 11.70 24.74
CA ALA A 61 -23.27 10.40 24.10
C ALA A 61 -22.77 10.31 22.65
N GLY A 62 -23.15 11.24 21.76
CA GLY A 62 -22.68 11.25 20.37
C GLY A 62 -21.18 11.56 20.21
N LEU A 63 -20.60 12.17 21.26
CA LEU A 63 -19.16 12.41 21.35
C LEU A 63 -18.38 11.11 21.63
N SER A 64 -18.98 10.22 22.44
CA SER A 64 -18.39 8.93 22.79
C SER A 64 -18.32 7.99 21.58
N ASP A 65 -19.40 7.90 20.79
CA ASP A 65 -19.46 6.99 19.63
C ASP A 65 -18.48 7.40 18.52
N LEU A 66 -18.50 8.67 18.11
CA LEU A 66 -17.57 9.17 17.08
C LEU A 66 -16.11 9.18 17.59
N GLY A 67 -15.91 9.41 18.90
CA GLY A 67 -14.61 9.30 19.54
C GLY A 67 -14.06 7.88 19.52
N ASN A 68 -14.90 6.88 19.76
CA ASN A 68 -14.53 5.47 19.71
C ASN A 68 -14.16 5.02 18.29
N GLU A 69 -14.96 5.41 17.28
CA GLU A 69 -14.65 5.14 15.86
C GLU A 69 -13.31 5.77 15.43
N LYS A 70 -13.03 7.01 15.88
CA LYS A 70 -11.73 7.65 15.63
C LYS A 70 -10.58 6.86 16.25
N LEU A 71 -10.75 6.41 17.50
CA LEU A 71 -9.72 5.68 18.23
C LEU A 71 -9.44 4.32 17.57
N GLN A 72 -10.50 3.61 17.16
CA GLN A 72 -10.40 2.36 16.42
C GLN A 72 -9.66 2.56 15.09
N PHE A 73 -10.02 3.59 14.32
CA PHE A 73 -9.31 3.91 13.09
C PHE A 73 -7.83 4.24 13.34
N GLN A 74 -7.49 4.98 14.41
CA GLN A 74 -6.10 5.26 14.76
C GLN A 74 -5.30 3.99 15.11
N PHE A 75 -5.91 3.03 15.81
CA PHE A 75 -5.28 1.72 16.07
C PHE A 75 -5.05 0.93 14.78
N GLU A 76 -6.03 0.90 13.88
CA GLU A 76 -5.89 0.28 12.57
C GLU A 76 -4.79 0.93 11.74
N LEU A 77 -4.72 2.27 11.73
CA LEU A 77 -3.65 3.02 11.07
C LEU A 77 -2.27 2.70 11.63
N ASN A 78 -2.12 2.60 12.95
CA ASN A 78 -0.84 2.25 13.56
C ASN A 78 -0.39 0.85 13.12
N ARG A 79 -1.31 -0.12 13.10
CA ARG A 79 -1.04 -1.47 12.62
C ARG A 79 -0.65 -1.49 11.13
N ILE A 80 -1.36 -0.71 10.32
CA ILE A 80 -1.07 -0.54 8.89
C ILE A 80 0.30 0.13 8.71
N GLY A 81 0.65 1.13 9.51
CA GLY A 81 1.93 1.84 9.45
C GLY A 81 3.14 0.93 9.69
N ILE A 82 3.06 0.01 10.66
CA ILE A 82 4.12 -0.99 10.89
C ILE A 82 4.27 -1.92 9.68
N MET A 83 3.16 -2.39 9.11
CA MET A 83 3.19 -3.23 7.90
C MET A 83 3.75 -2.48 6.70
N ASN A 84 3.37 -1.20 6.57
CA ASN A 84 3.80 -0.31 5.52
C ASN A 84 5.32 -0.14 5.51
N GLY A 85 5.92 0.19 6.66
CA GLY A 85 7.38 0.31 6.76
C GLY A 85 8.12 -0.97 6.35
N ARG A 86 7.60 -2.15 6.70
CA ARG A 86 8.18 -3.44 6.29
C ARG A 86 8.05 -3.68 4.78
N LEU A 87 6.89 -3.37 4.21
CA LEU A 87 6.64 -3.52 2.77
C LEU A 87 7.45 -2.51 1.94
N THR A 88 7.62 -1.28 2.41
CA THR A 88 8.50 -0.28 1.77
C THR A 88 9.94 -0.75 1.75
N PHE A 89 10.45 -1.28 2.87
CA PHE A 89 11.80 -1.81 2.93
C PHE A 89 11.98 -3.03 2.02
N ALA A 90 11.05 -3.98 2.06
CA ALA A 90 11.07 -5.16 1.20
C ALA A 90 11.00 -4.80 -0.28
N SER A 91 10.13 -3.86 -0.66
CA SER A 91 10.00 -3.40 -2.05
C SER A 91 11.25 -2.65 -2.52
N ALA A 92 11.91 -1.87 -1.66
CA ALA A 92 13.20 -1.24 -1.99
C ALA A 92 14.32 -2.27 -2.26
N ILE A 93 14.44 -3.32 -1.42
CA ILE A 93 15.39 -4.41 -1.65
C ILE A 93 15.10 -5.10 -2.99
N ILE A 94 13.84 -5.44 -3.22
CA ILE A 94 13.40 -6.12 -4.44
C ILE A 94 13.67 -5.24 -5.67
N GLY A 95 13.40 -3.94 -5.60
CA GLY A 95 13.72 -2.98 -6.67
C GLY A 95 15.21 -2.90 -6.95
N PHE A 96 16.05 -2.85 -5.91
CA PHE A 96 17.50 -2.83 -6.05
C PHE A 96 18.03 -4.11 -6.72
N VAL A 97 17.57 -5.28 -6.28
CA VAL A 97 17.94 -6.57 -6.89
C VAL A 97 17.47 -6.65 -8.34
N ALA A 98 16.22 -6.24 -8.62
CA ALA A 98 15.68 -6.21 -9.97
C ALA A 98 16.49 -5.30 -10.90
N PHE A 99 16.89 -4.12 -10.42
CA PHE A 99 17.73 -3.18 -11.16
C PHE A 99 19.10 -3.77 -11.48
N LEU A 100 19.76 -4.42 -10.51
CA LEU A 100 21.03 -5.11 -10.75
C LEU A 100 20.89 -6.22 -11.80
N LEU A 101 19.84 -7.03 -11.71
CA LEU A 101 19.57 -8.10 -12.68
C LEU A 101 19.28 -7.55 -14.08
N LEU A 102 18.60 -6.41 -14.19
CA LEU A 102 18.41 -5.70 -15.47
C LEU A 102 19.76 -5.27 -16.06
N VAL A 103 20.62 -4.63 -15.27
CA VAL A 103 21.94 -4.19 -15.73
C VAL A 103 22.77 -5.39 -16.21
N ILE A 104 22.78 -6.47 -15.43
CA ILE A 104 23.47 -7.72 -15.82
C ILE A 104 22.89 -8.29 -17.11
N SER A 105 21.56 -8.31 -17.26
CA SER A 105 20.89 -8.82 -18.46
C SER A 105 21.26 -8.05 -19.73
N SER A 106 21.55 -6.76 -19.59
CA SER A 106 21.96 -5.89 -20.69
C SER A 106 23.44 -6.07 -21.07
N ILE A 107 24.29 -6.45 -20.11
CA ILE A 107 25.73 -6.66 -20.34
C ILE A 107 26.00 -8.10 -20.82
N VAL A 108 25.33 -9.10 -20.25
CA VAL A 108 25.53 -10.52 -20.54
C VAL A 108 24.17 -11.18 -20.84
N PRO A 109 23.66 -11.06 -22.08
CA PRO A 109 22.31 -11.54 -22.43
C PRO A 109 22.20 -13.06 -22.51
N THR A 110 23.32 -13.77 -22.58
CA THR A 110 23.38 -15.22 -22.79
C THR A 110 23.25 -16.04 -21.51
N ILE A 111 23.10 -15.39 -20.34
CA ILE A 111 22.91 -16.10 -19.06
C ILE A 111 21.59 -16.87 -19.11
N CYS A 112 21.70 -18.20 -19.01
CA CYS A 112 20.58 -19.12 -18.90
C CYS A 112 20.26 -19.36 -17.42
N ILE A 113 19.02 -19.10 -17.00
CA ILE A 113 18.54 -19.36 -15.65
C ILE A 113 17.64 -20.60 -15.67
N ALA A 114 17.79 -21.50 -14.70
CA ALA A 114 16.91 -22.65 -14.55
C ALA A 114 15.44 -22.20 -14.42
N ARG A 115 14.52 -22.91 -15.10
CA ARG A 115 13.09 -22.55 -15.13
C ARG A 115 12.45 -22.46 -13.73
N SER A 116 12.87 -23.32 -12.80
CA SER A 116 12.42 -23.26 -11.40
C SER A 116 12.80 -21.93 -10.74
N THR A 117 14.06 -21.49 -10.91
CA THR A 117 14.57 -20.24 -10.37
C THR A 117 13.87 -19.02 -10.96
N SER A 118 13.51 -19.05 -12.26
CA SER A 118 12.75 -17.96 -12.88
C SER A 118 11.33 -17.84 -12.32
N VAL A 119 10.66 -18.97 -12.04
CA VAL A 119 9.32 -18.97 -11.43
C VAL A 119 9.37 -18.40 -10.02
N TRP A 120 10.34 -18.82 -9.19
CA TRP A 120 10.54 -18.27 -7.85
C TRP A 120 10.83 -16.77 -7.88
N SER A 121 11.67 -16.33 -8.83
CA SER A 121 11.98 -14.91 -9.02
C SER A 121 10.71 -14.11 -9.32
N CYS A 122 9.88 -14.56 -10.27
CA CYS A 122 8.60 -13.91 -10.58
C CYS A 122 7.68 -13.79 -9.36
N LEU A 123 7.53 -14.87 -8.58
CA LEU A 123 6.71 -14.86 -7.37
C LEU A 123 7.26 -13.87 -6.33
N ILE A 124 8.58 -13.83 -6.12
CA ILE A 124 9.21 -12.90 -5.18
C ILE A 124 9.02 -11.46 -5.64
N PHE A 125 9.28 -11.14 -6.91
CA PHE A 125 9.14 -9.78 -7.46
C PHE A 125 7.69 -9.28 -7.45
N THR A 126 6.70 -10.16 -7.57
CA THR A 126 5.27 -9.79 -7.59
C THR A 126 4.60 -9.80 -6.21
N SER A 127 5.15 -10.53 -5.23
CA SER A 127 4.55 -10.67 -3.90
C SER A 127 4.31 -9.35 -3.13
N PRO A 128 5.18 -8.32 -3.15
CA PRO A 128 4.93 -7.08 -2.42
C PRO A 128 3.74 -6.32 -3.00
N PHE A 129 3.50 -6.44 -4.31
CA PHE A 129 2.38 -5.80 -4.98
C PHE A 129 1.04 -6.39 -4.49
N LEU A 130 0.95 -7.72 -4.42
CA LEU A 130 -0.24 -8.40 -3.89
C LEU A 130 -0.51 -8.02 -2.43
N LEU A 131 0.53 -8.00 -1.60
CA LEU A 131 0.41 -7.59 -0.20
C LEU A 131 0.01 -6.11 -0.08
N GLY A 132 0.53 -5.25 -0.96
CA GLY A 132 0.16 -3.84 -1.03
C GLY A 132 -1.31 -3.63 -1.40
N ILE A 133 -1.85 -4.42 -2.33
CA ILE A 133 -3.30 -4.39 -2.67
C ILE A 133 -4.14 -4.79 -1.45
N VAL A 134 -3.80 -5.90 -0.79
CA VAL A 134 -4.56 -6.36 0.39
C VAL A 134 -4.55 -5.30 1.50
N GLN A 135 -3.42 -4.63 1.70
CA GLN A 135 -3.30 -3.53 2.65
C GLN A 135 -4.14 -2.33 2.24
N LEU A 136 -4.17 -1.97 0.96
CA LEU A 136 -4.99 -0.87 0.44
C LEU A 136 -6.48 -1.14 0.63
N ILE A 137 -6.94 -2.37 0.40
CA ILE A 137 -8.33 -2.77 0.65
C ILE A 137 -8.68 -2.59 2.13
N ARG A 138 -7.83 -3.12 3.03
CA ARG A 138 -8.04 -2.99 4.48
C ARG A 138 -8.07 -1.54 4.95
N TRP A 139 -7.17 -0.72 4.41
CA TRP A 139 -7.15 0.71 4.69
C TRP A 139 -8.44 1.40 4.20
N TYR A 140 -8.88 1.08 2.98
CA TYR A 140 -10.07 1.65 2.38
C TYR A 140 -11.34 1.33 3.17
N ASP A 141 -11.47 0.10 3.67
CA ASP A 141 -12.62 -0.31 4.49
C ASP A 141 -12.71 0.51 5.79
N GLY A 142 -11.59 0.69 6.49
CA GLY A 142 -11.53 1.53 7.71
C GLY A 142 -11.81 3.00 7.40
N TYR A 143 -11.23 3.52 6.31
CA TYR A 143 -11.47 4.89 5.84
C TYR A 143 -12.94 5.14 5.51
N ALA A 144 -13.59 4.22 4.78
CA ALA A 144 -14.98 4.33 4.38
C ALA A 144 -15.92 4.34 5.60
N ARG A 145 -15.64 3.49 6.60
CA ARG A 145 -16.40 3.45 7.86
C ARG A 145 -16.29 4.77 8.63
N LEU A 146 -15.09 5.31 8.80
CA LEU A 146 -14.92 6.60 9.49
C LEU A 146 -15.56 7.75 8.69
N SER A 147 -15.42 7.75 7.37
CA SER A 147 -15.99 8.77 6.50
C SER A 147 -17.52 8.78 6.53
N SER A 148 -18.17 7.61 6.57
CA SER A 148 -19.63 7.52 6.65
C SER A 148 -20.14 7.99 8.02
N ALA A 149 -19.45 7.63 9.11
CA ALA A 149 -19.76 8.12 10.45
C ALA A 149 -19.67 9.65 10.52
N ILE A 150 -18.58 10.25 10.03
CA ILE A 150 -18.40 11.70 9.97
C ILE A 150 -19.56 12.37 9.21
N SER A 151 -19.94 11.84 8.05
CA SER A 151 -21.04 12.37 7.23
C SER A 151 -22.39 12.31 7.95
N TYR A 152 -22.73 11.16 8.54
CA TYR A 152 -23.97 10.97 9.30
C TYR A 152 -24.12 12.00 10.43
N TYR A 153 -23.06 12.18 11.22
CA TYR A 153 -23.05 13.15 12.31
C TYR A 153 -23.16 14.58 11.77
N ARG A 154 -22.40 14.92 10.72
CA ARG A 154 -22.45 16.25 10.11
C ARG A 154 -23.84 16.64 9.63
N GLU A 155 -24.57 15.73 9.00
CA GLU A 155 -25.93 15.98 8.48
C GLU A 155 -26.95 16.12 9.60
N ASN A 156 -26.93 15.21 10.58
CA ASN A 156 -27.84 15.28 11.73
C ASN A 156 -27.63 16.56 12.56
N PHE A 157 -26.39 17.02 12.70
CA PHE A 157 -26.12 18.27 13.41
C PHE A 157 -26.51 19.51 12.62
N LYS A 158 -26.34 19.51 11.29
CA LYS A 158 -26.84 20.60 10.43
C LYS A 158 -28.37 20.71 10.46
N ALA A 159 -29.07 19.59 10.50
CA ALA A 159 -30.54 19.56 10.58
C ALA A 159 -31.02 20.15 11.91
N LYS A 160 -30.40 19.77 13.03
CA LYS A 160 -30.75 20.31 14.36
C LYS A 160 -30.37 21.77 14.58
N ALA A 161 -29.29 22.28 13.97
CA ALA A 161 -28.91 23.69 14.13
C ALA A 161 -29.82 24.67 13.37
N ARG A 162 -30.75 24.16 12.53
CA ARG A 162 -31.74 24.97 11.79
C ARG A 162 -33.11 25.05 12.48
N HIS A 163 -33.31 24.28 13.55
CA HIS A 163 -34.52 24.25 14.36
C HIS A 163 -34.23 24.88 15.72
#